data_AF-A0A3B3VID3-F1
#
_entry.id   AF-A0A3B3VID3-F1
#
_cell.length_a   1.000
_cell.length_b   1.000
_cell.length_c   1.000
_cell.angle_alpha   90.00
_cell.angle_beta   90.00
_cell.angle_gamma   90.00
#
_symmetry.space_group_name_H-M   'P 1'
#
loop_
_entity.id
_entity.type
_entity.pdbx_description
1 polymer ?
#
loop_
_entity_poly.entity_id
_entity_poly.type
_entity_poly.pdbx_seq_one_letter_code
_entity_poly.pdbx_strand_id
1 'polypeptide(L)'
;MKVHLMLPVALLTSVLLVGLLKIRKRDHDKEEKRNRFQDIKLRVTSDVLQGYQKEKAERQNELEKVQGELKAMEEAVKVAQTKAEKAAGDLTGCEGSQKSGADQQAAEETNLGNLKAQTEKETTEWNAELDRLKKQLTEKSPVCNFLKEYPDQIKTMCGIKEEPKAEPPKQEEKKAEPPKQEEKKEEPPKQEEKKEEPPKQEEKKEEPPKQEEKKEEPPKQ
;
A
#
# COMPACT_ATOMS: atom_id res chain seq x y z
N MET A 1 -97.49 32.00 -71.01
CA MET A 1 -97.45 32.22 -69.54
C MET A 1 -96.38 31.39 -68.80
N LYS A 2 -95.41 30.72 -69.45
CA LYS A 2 -94.44 29.85 -68.76
C LYS A 2 -93.10 30.53 -68.41
N VAL A 3 -92.81 31.70 -68.99
CA VAL A 3 -91.53 32.40 -68.83
C VAL A 3 -91.46 33.21 -67.53
N HIS A 4 -92.59 33.76 -67.06
CA HIS A 4 -92.66 34.50 -65.79
C HIS A 4 -92.43 33.63 -64.54
N LEU A 5 -92.60 32.31 -64.64
CA LEU A 5 -92.39 31.37 -63.51
C LEU A 5 -90.96 30.79 -63.48
N MET A 6 -90.25 30.77 -64.60
CA MET A 6 -88.89 30.22 -64.69
C MET A 6 -87.83 31.13 -64.04
N LEU A 7 -87.98 32.44 -64.19
CA LEU A 7 -87.05 33.42 -63.61
C LEU A 7 -87.01 33.40 -62.06
N PRO A 8 -88.15 33.43 -61.33
CA PRO A 8 -88.13 33.33 -59.87
C PRO A 8 -87.68 31.95 -59.37
N VAL A 9 -88.00 30.87 -60.09
CA VAL A 9 -87.51 29.52 -59.74
C VAL A 9 -86.00 29.42 -59.89
N ALA A 10 -85.42 29.97 -60.96
CA ALA A 10 -83.96 30.01 -61.16
C ALA A 10 -83.25 30.87 -60.10
N LEU A 11 -83.86 31.96 -59.64
CA LEU A 11 -83.32 32.78 -58.55
C LEU A 11 -83.33 32.02 -57.22
N LEU A 12 -84.42 31.30 -56.91
CA LEU A 12 -84.51 30.47 -55.70
C LEU A 12 -83.48 29.34 -55.71
N THR A 13 -83.30 28.65 -56.84
CA THR A 13 -82.28 27.58 -56.95
C THR A 13 -80.86 28.14 -56.83
N SER A 14 -80.58 29.32 -57.40
CA SER A 14 -79.29 29.99 -57.23
C SER A 14 -78.97 30.30 -55.75
N VAL A 15 -79.94 30.85 -55.00
CA VAL A 15 -79.76 31.15 -53.57
C VAL A 15 -79.55 29.86 -52.75
N LEU A 16 -80.29 28.79 -53.04
CA LEU A 16 -80.10 27.47 -52.42
C LEU A 16 -78.69 26.91 -52.66
N LEU A 17 -78.18 27.00 -53.90
CA LEU A 17 -76.82 26.55 -54.25
C LEU A 17 -75.74 27.35 -53.50
N VAL A 18 -75.87 28.68 -53.44
CA VAL A 18 -74.93 29.53 -52.69
C VAL A 18 -74.96 29.20 -51.20
N GLY A 19 -76.15 28.93 -50.64
CA GLY A 19 -76.30 28.47 -49.25
C GLY A 19 -75.55 27.16 -48.98
N LEU A 20 -75.71 26.15 -49.85
CA LEU A 20 -75.01 24.88 -49.75
C LEU A 20 -73.49 25.02 -49.90
N LEU A 21 -73.02 25.86 -50.82
CA LEU A 21 -71.59 26.14 -50.99
C LEU A 21 -70.98 26.81 -49.75
N LYS A 22 -71.69 27.74 -49.10
CA LYS A 22 -71.24 28.38 -47.86
C LYS A 22 -71.19 27.40 -46.69
N ILE A 23 -72.17 26.49 -46.60
CA ILE A 23 -72.18 25.42 -45.59
C ILE A 23 -70.97 24.51 -45.79
N ARG A 24 -70.73 24.01 -47.01
CA ARG A 24 -69.57 23.17 -47.32
C ARG A 24 -68.24 23.88 -47.06
N LYS A 25 -68.12 25.16 -47.42
CA LYS A 25 -66.91 25.93 -47.14
C LYS A 25 -66.62 26.02 -45.64
N ARG A 26 -67.64 26.32 -44.84
CA ARG A 26 -67.52 26.37 -43.38
C ARG A 26 -67.16 25.00 -42.79
N ASP A 27 -67.69 23.90 -43.34
CA ASP A 27 -67.35 22.55 -42.87
C ASP A 27 -65.89 22.20 -43.22
N HIS A 28 -65.44 22.53 -44.43
CA HIS A 28 -64.05 22.38 -44.84
C HIS A 28 -63.09 23.20 -43.96
N ASP A 29 -63.43 24.47 -43.67
CA ASP A 29 -62.63 25.31 -42.76
C ASP A 29 -62.56 24.71 -41.34
N LYS A 30 -63.62 24.03 -40.89
CA LYS A 30 -63.68 23.37 -39.59
C LYS A 30 -62.83 22.10 -39.56
N GLU A 31 -62.88 21.30 -40.62
CA GLU A 31 -62.05 20.11 -40.78
C GLU A 31 -60.57 20.47 -40.92
N GLU A 32 -60.23 21.50 -41.70
CA GLU A 32 -58.85 21.97 -41.84
C GLU A 32 -58.27 22.40 -40.49
N LYS A 33 -59.04 23.12 -39.67
CA LYS A 33 -58.64 23.46 -38.30
C LYS A 33 -58.42 22.20 -37.46
N ARG A 34 -59.33 21.23 -37.50
CA ARG A 34 -59.18 19.96 -36.76
C ARG A 34 -57.93 19.21 -37.21
N ASN A 35 -57.65 19.14 -38.51
CA ASN A 35 -56.46 18.49 -39.04
C ASN A 35 -55.19 19.20 -38.59
N ARG A 36 -55.14 20.54 -38.61
CA ARG A 36 -54.00 21.31 -38.09
C ARG A 36 -53.78 21.05 -36.60
N PHE A 37 -54.83 20.97 -35.79
CA PHE A 37 -54.70 20.64 -34.37
C PHE A 37 -54.21 19.20 -34.15
N GLN A 38 -54.68 18.25 -34.95
CA GLN A 38 -54.20 16.87 -34.89
C GLN A 38 -52.74 16.76 -35.31
N ASP A 39 -52.33 17.45 -36.37
CA ASP A 39 -50.93 17.50 -36.82
C ASP A 39 -50.00 18.07 -35.73
N ILE A 40 -50.37 19.21 -35.14
CA ILE A 40 -49.60 19.80 -34.03
C ILE A 40 -49.52 18.83 -32.85
N LYS A 41 -50.65 18.21 -32.47
CA LYS A 41 -50.67 17.24 -31.37
C LYS A 41 -49.77 16.05 -31.67
N LEU A 42 -49.80 15.51 -32.89
CA LEU A 42 -48.95 14.40 -33.31
C LEU A 42 -47.47 14.80 -33.27
N ARG A 43 -47.11 16.00 -33.75
CA ARG A 43 -45.74 16.50 -33.69
C ARG A 43 -45.26 16.63 -32.25
N VAL A 44 -46.02 17.29 -31.38
CA VAL A 44 -45.66 17.45 -29.96
C VAL A 44 -45.55 16.08 -29.27
N THR A 45 -46.46 15.16 -29.56
CA THR A 45 -46.39 13.80 -28.99
C THR A 45 -45.14 13.07 -29.48
N SER A 46 -44.79 13.21 -30.76
CA SER A 46 -43.58 12.64 -31.35
C SER A 46 -42.32 13.23 -30.73
N ASP A 47 -42.25 14.55 -30.57
CA ASP A 47 -41.09 15.24 -29.98
C ASP A 47 -40.89 14.82 -28.52
N VAL A 48 -41.97 14.75 -27.74
CA VAL A 48 -41.92 14.30 -26.34
C VAL A 48 -41.51 12.83 -26.27
N LEU A 49 -42.06 11.96 -27.12
CA LEU A 49 -41.70 10.55 -27.17
C LEU A 49 -40.23 10.36 -27.56
N GLN A 50 -39.73 11.14 -28.51
CA GLN A 50 -38.32 11.14 -28.89
C GLN A 50 -37.43 11.60 -27.73
N GLY A 51 -37.85 12.60 -26.97
CA GLY A 51 -37.19 13.02 -25.73
C GLY A 51 -37.05 11.87 -24.74
N TYR A 52 -38.14 11.15 -24.45
CA TYR A 52 -38.11 9.98 -23.56
C TYR A 52 -37.22 8.84 -24.08
N GLN A 53 -37.26 8.56 -25.40
CA GLN A 53 -36.40 7.53 -26.00
C GLN A 53 -34.93 7.90 -25.90
N LYS A 54 -34.59 9.19 -26.11
CA LYS A 54 -33.23 9.69 -25.95
C LYS A 54 -32.75 9.57 -24.50
N GLU A 55 -33.56 10.01 -23.54
CA GLU A 55 -33.24 9.89 -22.11
C GLU A 55 -33.04 8.42 -21.70
N LYS A 56 -33.89 7.52 -22.20
CA LYS A 56 -33.73 6.08 -21.97
C LYS A 56 -32.40 5.55 -22.52
N ALA A 57 -32.00 5.96 -23.73
CA ALA A 57 -30.75 5.55 -24.33
C ALA A 57 -29.53 6.10 -23.58
N GLU A 58 -29.58 7.36 -23.15
CA GLU A 58 -28.54 7.99 -22.31
C GLU A 58 -28.39 7.24 -20.99
N ARG A 59 -29.51 6.97 -20.30
CA ARG A 59 -29.51 6.17 -19.05
C ARG A 59 -28.97 4.77 -19.25
N GLN A 60 -29.30 4.11 -20.35
CA GLN A 60 -28.81 2.77 -20.64
C GLN A 60 -27.30 2.77 -20.88
N ASN A 61 -26.77 3.78 -21.58
CA ASN A 61 -25.34 3.95 -21.78
C ASN A 61 -24.60 4.27 -20.46
N GLU A 62 -25.15 5.14 -19.61
CA GLU A 62 -24.63 5.38 -18.26
C GLU A 62 -24.58 4.08 -17.45
N LEU A 63 -25.64 3.29 -17.50
CA LEU A 63 -25.73 2.04 -16.75
C LEU A 63 -24.73 1.00 -17.25
N GLU A 64 -24.51 0.91 -18.57
CA GLU A 64 -23.48 0.05 -19.15
C GLU A 64 -22.06 0.50 -18.75
N LYS A 65 -21.81 1.81 -18.76
CA LYS A 65 -20.54 2.38 -18.29
C LYS A 65 -20.28 2.06 -16.81
N VAL A 66 -21.26 2.31 -15.95
CA VAL A 66 -21.17 2.01 -14.51
C VAL A 66 -21.00 0.51 -14.29
N GLN A 67 -21.69 -0.35 -15.04
CA GLN A 67 -21.52 -1.79 -14.95
C GLN A 67 -20.11 -2.24 -15.38
N GLY A 68 -19.53 -1.60 -16.39
CA GLY A 68 -18.14 -1.81 -16.80
C GLY A 68 -17.15 -1.41 -15.71
N GLU A 69 -17.31 -0.22 -15.13
CA GLU A 69 -16.49 0.26 -14.01
C GLU A 69 -16.62 -0.64 -12.77
N LEU A 70 -17.83 -1.14 -12.49
CA LEU A 70 -18.09 -2.04 -11.37
C LEU A 70 -17.42 -3.40 -11.55
N LYS A 71 -17.45 -3.95 -12.78
CA LYS A 71 -16.71 -5.17 -13.12
C LYS A 71 -15.20 -4.97 -13.00
N ALA A 72 -14.67 -3.84 -13.50
CA ALA A 72 -13.25 -3.53 -13.38
C ALA A 72 -12.81 -3.39 -11.91
N MET A 73 -13.64 -2.74 -11.08
CA MET A 73 -13.40 -2.66 -9.64
C MET A 73 -13.49 -4.04 -8.97
N GLU A 74 -14.45 -4.89 -9.36
CA GLU A 74 -14.57 -6.25 -8.83
C GLU A 74 -13.31 -7.09 -9.13
N GLU A 75 -12.77 -7.01 -10.36
CA GLU A 75 -11.51 -7.67 -10.71
C GLU A 75 -10.32 -7.11 -9.93
N ALA A 76 -10.24 -5.78 -9.77
CA ALA A 76 -9.20 -5.16 -8.95
C ALA A 76 -9.26 -5.60 -7.49
N VAL A 77 -10.48 -5.74 -6.92
CA VAL A 77 -10.69 -6.26 -5.56
C VAL A 77 -10.26 -7.72 -5.45
N LYS A 78 -10.59 -8.58 -6.42
CA LYS A 78 -10.11 -9.99 -6.43
C LYS A 78 -8.59 -10.07 -6.46
N VAL A 79 -7.93 -9.24 -7.27
CA VAL A 79 -6.47 -9.15 -7.31
C VAL A 79 -5.90 -8.63 -5.98
N ALA A 80 -6.54 -7.63 -5.37
CA ALA A 80 -6.11 -7.13 -4.07
C ALA A 80 -6.28 -8.18 -2.95
N GLN A 81 -7.39 -8.92 -2.97
CA GLN A 81 -7.68 -9.97 -1.99
C GLN A 81 -6.68 -11.12 -2.09
N THR A 82 -6.39 -11.60 -3.30
CA THR A 82 -5.37 -12.65 -3.51
C THR A 82 -3.97 -12.20 -3.07
N LYS A 83 -3.61 -10.93 -3.31
CA LYS A 83 -2.36 -10.34 -2.80
C LYS A 83 -2.35 -10.27 -1.28
N ALA A 84 -3.47 -9.89 -0.66
CA ALA A 84 -3.59 -9.81 0.80
C ALA A 84 -3.49 -11.19 1.45
N GLU A 85 -4.14 -12.22 0.88
CA GLU A 85 -4.03 -13.60 1.35
C GLU A 85 -2.60 -14.13 1.23
N LYS A 86 -1.93 -13.87 0.11
CA LYS A 86 -0.52 -14.23 -0.05
C LYS A 86 0.37 -13.52 0.98
N ALA A 87 0.19 -12.22 1.17
CA ALA A 87 0.95 -11.47 2.15
C ALA A 87 0.70 -11.96 3.60
N ALA A 88 -0.52 -12.35 3.93
CA ALA A 88 -0.84 -12.97 5.22
C ALA A 88 -0.16 -14.35 5.37
N GLY A 89 -0.15 -15.17 4.32
CA GLY A 89 0.61 -16.42 4.27
C GLY A 89 2.11 -16.20 4.47
N ASP A 90 2.70 -15.22 3.80
CA ASP A 90 4.12 -14.88 3.93
C ASP A 90 4.45 -14.37 5.35
N LEU A 91 3.59 -13.51 5.93
CA LEU A 91 3.72 -13.02 7.31
C LEU A 91 3.71 -14.17 8.33
N THR A 92 2.74 -15.09 8.23
CA THR A 92 2.66 -16.25 9.12
C THR A 92 3.87 -17.18 8.96
N GLY A 93 4.39 -17.36 7.74
CA GLY A 93 5.62 -18.12 7.49
C GLY A 93 6.86 -17.45 8.09
N CYS A 94 6.97 -16.12 7.99
CA CYS A 94 8.05 -15.35 8.59
C CYS A 94 8.00 -15.41 10.12
N GLU A 95 6.82 -15.30 10.73
CA GLU A 95 6.65 -15.37 12.18
C GLU A 95 7.04 -16.76 12.73
N GLY A 96 6.64 -17.84 12.04
CA GLY A 96 7.06 -19.20 12.40
C GLY A 96 8.57 -19.43 12.30
N SER A 97 9.20 -18.84 11.27
CA SER A 97 10.66 -18.90 11.09
C SER A 97 11.41 -18.09 12.14
N GLN A 98 10.90 -16.90 12.50
CA GLN A 98 11.45 -16.07 13.57
C GLN A 98 11.42 -16.81 14.91
N LYS A 99 10.30 -17.45 15.24
CA LYS A 99 10.16 -18.23 16.47
C LYS A 99 11.16 -19.39 16.51
N SER A 100 11.28 -20.11 15.41
CA SER A 100 12.24 -21.22 15.28
C SER A 100 13.69 -20.74 15.42
N GLY A 101 14.01 -19.57 14.86
CA GLY A 101 15.32 -18.92 15.02
C GLY A 101 15.59 -18.50 16.48
N ALA A 102 14.60 -17.96 17.17
CA ALA A 102 14.71 -17.59 18.59
C ALA A 102 14.97 -18.82 19.48
N ASP A 103 14.27 -19.93 19.22
CA ASP A 103 14.48 -21.19 19.96
C ASP A 103 15.88 -21.78 19.69
N GLN A 104 16.37 -21.73 18.44
CA GLN A 104 17.74 -22.15 18.11
C GLN A 104 18.80 -21.27 18.77
N GLN A 105 18.61 -19.94 18.75
CA GLN A 105 19.54 -19.02 19.39
C GLN A 105 19.61 -19.24 20.91
N ALA A 106 18.46 -19.44 21.57
CA ALA A 106 18.43 -19.74 23.00
C ALA A 106 19.13 -21.08 23.34
N ALA A 107 18.99 -22.09 22.47
CA ALA A 107 19.68 -23.36 22.62
C ALA A 107 21.20 -23.23 22.42
N GLU A 108 21.64 -22.46 21.43
CA GLU A 108 23.07 -22.18 21.21
C GLU A 108 23.69 -21.38 22.36
N GLU A 109 23.00 -20.35 22.87
CA GLU A 109 23.45 -19.58 24.05
C GLU A 109 23.62 -20.47 25.28
N THR A 110 22.68 -21.41 25.50
CA THR A 110 22.76 -22.39 26.58
C THR A 110 23.95 -23.34 26.41
N ASN A 111 24.19 -23.83 25.19
CA ASN A 111 25.35 -24.68 24.90
C ASN A 111 26.67 -23.92 25.08
N LEU A 112 26.74 -22.67 24.62
CA LEU A 112 27.91 -21.82 24.77
C LEU A 112 28.22 -21.54 26.24
N GLY A 113 27.20 -21.29 27.06
CA GLY A 113 27.34 -21.16 28.52
C GLY A 113 27.88 -22.42 29.18
N ASN A 114 27.37 -23.60 28.79
CA ASN A 114 27.86 -24.88 29.29
C ASN A 114 29.31 -25.16 28.87
N LEU A 115 29.66 -24.93 27.60
CA LEU A 115 31.03 -25.08 27.12
C LEU A 115 31.98 -24.15 27.86
N LYS A 116 31.59 -22.87 28.04
CA LYS A 116 32.40 -21.90 28.77
C LYS A 116 32.64 -22.35 30.22
N ALA A 117 31.61 -22.84 30.90
CA ALA A 117 31.76 -23.40 32.25
C ALA A 117 32.68 -24.63 32.28
N GLN A 118 32.64 -25.48 31.25
CA GLN A 118 33.52 -26.64 31.14
C GLN A 118 34.97 -26.23 30.86
N THR A 119 35.19 -25.25 29.98
CA THR A 119 36.50 -24.67 29.72
C THR A 119 37.09 -24.01 30.96
N GLU A 120 36.29 -23.28 31.74
CA GLU A 120 36.73 -22.70 33.01
C GLU A 120 37.13 -23.81 34.02
N LYS A 121 36.34 -24.87 34.13
CA LYS A 121 36.67 -26.03 34.98
C LYS A 121 37.98 -26.70 34.56
N GLU A 122 38.11 -27.08 33.30
CA GLU A 122 39.35 -27.68 32.78
C GLU A 122 40.53 -26.74 32.99
N THR A 123 40.37 -25.43 32.71
CA THR A 123 41.44 -24.45 32.94
C THR A 123 41.87 -24.42 34.41
N THR A 124 40.94 -24.50 35.35
CA THR A 124 41.28 -24.57 36.78
C THR A 124 41.98 -25.87 37.15
N GLU A 125 41.54 -27.02 36.61
CA GLU A 125 42.20 -28.31 36.83
C GLU A 125 43.61 -28.34 36.24
N TRP A 126 43.80 -27.87 34.99
CA TRP A 126 45.10 -27.77 34.35
C TRP A 126 46.06 -26.83 35.10
N ASN A 127 45.56 -25.71 35.62
CA ASN A 127 46.38 -24.83 36.45
C ASN A 127 46.77 -25.49 37.77
N ALA A 128 45.85 -26.21 38.42
CA ALA A 128 46.15 -26.96 39.64
C ALA A 128 47.16 -28.09 39.40
N GLU A 129 47.07 -28.79 38.26
CA GLU A 129 48.08 -29.77 37.84
C GLU A 129 49.42 -29.11 37.54
N LEU A 130 49.45 -27.96 36.86
CA LEU A 130 50.69 -27.21 36.64
C LEU A 130 51.35 -26.81 37.95
N ASP A 131 50.59 -26.34 38.93
CA ASP A 131 51.13 -26.02 40.26
C ASP A 131 51.60 -27.28 41.00
N ARG A 132 50.90 -28.40 40.87
CA ARG A 132 51.33 -29.70 41.43
C ARG A 132 52.62 -30.19 40.77
N LEU A 133 52.72 -30.13 39.44
CA LEU A 133 53.91 -30.52 38.69
C LEU A 133 55.09 -29.60 39.03
N LYS A 134 54.86 -28.28 39.12
CA LYS A 134 55.87 -27.34 39.61
C LYS A 134 56.33 -27.72 41.02
N LYS A 135 55.40 -28.01 41.93
CA LYS A 135 55.72 -28.42 43.30
C LYS A 135 56.53 -29.72 43.34
N GLN A 136 56.22 -30.70 42.49
CA GLN A 136 57.04 -31.92 42.32
C GLN A 136 58.42 -31.64 41.70
N LEU A 137 58.55 -30.61 40.86
CA LEU A 137 59.84 -30.18 40.32
C LEU A 137 60.69 -29.49 41.40
N THR A 138 60.07 -28.66 42.25
CA THR A 138 60.74 -27.93 43.35
C THR A 138 61.08 -28.85 44.52
N GLU A 139 60.21 -29.84 44.80
CA GLU A 139 60.47 -30.97 45.70
C GLU A 139 61.39 -31.96 44.97
N LYS A 140 62.68 -31.60 44.86
CA LYS A 140 63.75 -32.38 44.19
C LYS A 140 63.43 -33.87 44.17
N SER A 141 63.27 -34.41 42.96
CA SER A 141 63.00 -35.84 42.73
C SER A 141 63.84 -36.70 43.68
N PRO A 142 63.25 -37.70 44.35
CA PRO A 142 63.99 -38.57 45.27
C PRO A 142 65.21 -39.24 44.59
N VAL A 143 65.20 -39.35 43.26
CA VAL A 143 66.35 -39.75 42.45
C VAL A 143 67.54 -38.79 42.59
N CYS A 144 67.31 -37.47 42.67
CA CYS A 144 68.34 -36.46 42.93
C CYS A 144 68.95 -36.55 44.35
N ASN A 145 68.25 -37.18 45.31
CA ASN A 145 68.84 -37.46 46.63
C ASN A 145 69.84 -38.62 46.59
N PHE A 146 69.64 -39.62 45.73
CA PHE A 146 70.59 -40.73 45.55
C PHE A 146 71.85 -40.33 44.76
N LEU A 147 71.77 -39.26 43.97
CA LEU A 147 72.86 -38.80 43.10
C LEU A 147 73.80 -37.78 43.78
N LYS A 148 73.64 -37.52 45.09
CA LYS A 148 74.52 -36.64 45.88
C LYS A 148 75.99 -37.09 45.90
N GLU A 149 76.25 -38.37 45.69
CA GLU A 149 77.57 -39.02 45.82
C GLU A 149 78.40 -39.05 44.51
N TYR A 150 77.84 -38.64 43.37
CA TYR A 150 78.49 -38.73 42.04
C TYR A 150 78.73 -37.35 41.39
N PRO A 151 79.69 -37.22 40.44
CA PRO A 151 80.37 -35.95 40.14
C PRO A 151 79.50 -34.90 39.41
N ASP A 152 80.00 -33.65 39.44
CA ASP A 152 79.34 -32.34 39.25
C ASP A 152 78.36 -32.17 38.07
N GLN A 153 78.43 -32.99 37.03
CA GLN A 153 77.51 -32.89 35.88
C GLN A 153 76.06 -33.24 36.27
N ILE A 154 75.87 -34.11 37.26
CA ILE A 154 74.55 -34.55 37.71
C ILE A 154 73.89 -33.54 38.65
N LYS A 155 74.68 -32.81 39.45
CA LYS A 155 74.20 -31.73 40.33
C LYS A 155 73.59 -30.57 39.55
N THR A 156 74.10 -30.32 38.35
CA THR A 156 73.61 -29.28 37.43
C THR A 156 72.24 -29.66 36.83
N MET A 157 72.00 -30.94 36.57
CA MET A 157 70.73 -31.46 36.03
C MET A 157 69.62 -31.54 37.09
N CYS A 158 69.97 -31.72 38.37
CA CYS A 158 69.05 -31.73 39.51
C CYS A 158 68.86 -30.36 40.20
N GLY A 159 69.35 -29.28 39.58
CA GLY A 159 69.12 -27.91 40.07
C GLY A 159 69.66 -27.63 41.47
N ILE A 160 70.71 -28.32 41.92
CA ILE A 160 71.39 -27.95 43.18
C ILE A 160 72.34 -26.80 42.86
N LYS A 161 71.78 -25.60 42.81
CA LYS A 161 72.53 -24.35 42.81
C LYS A 161 72.23 -23.65 44.13
N GLU A 162 73.28 -23.33 44.88
CA GLU A 162 73.18 -22.50 46.09
C GLU A 162 72.33 -21.27 45.80
N GLU A 163 71.36 -21.00 46.67
CA GLU A 163 70.71 -19.69 46.74
C GLU A 163 71.77 -18.61 46.95
N PRO A 164 71.60 -17.46 46.29
CA PRO A 164 71.37 -16.30 47.11
C PRO A 164 70.10 -15.54 46.69
N LYS A 165 69.30 -15.25 47.71
CA LYS A 165 68.61 -13.98 47.97
C LYS A 165 67.49 -13.55 47.01
N ALA A 166 66.31 -13.42 47.60
CA ALA A 166 65.11 -12.82 47.06
C ALA A 166 65.33 -11.47 46.35
N GLU A 167 64.70 -11.32 45.18
CA GLU A 167 64.09 -10.09 44.67
C GLU A 167 62.90 -10.49 43.73
N PRO A 168 61.86 -9.64 43.62
CA PRO A 168 60.51 -10.03 43.19
C PRO A 168 60.42 -10.34 41.68
N PRO A 169 59.40 -11.09 41.22
CA PRO A 169 59.18 -11.27 39.79
C PRO A 169 58.87 -9.92 39.15
N LYS A 170 59.85 -9.42 38.38
CA LYS A 170 59.68 -8.35 37.40
C LYS A 170 58.52 -8.71 36.49
N GLN A 171 57.53 -7.82 36.43
CA GLN A 171 56.51 -7.79 35.40
C GLN A 171 57.14 -7.99 34.02
N GLU A 172 56.77 -9.06 33.35
CA GLU A 172 56.93 -9.15 31.91
C GLU A 172 55.76 -8.35 31.31
N GLU A 173 55.95 -7.03 31.18
CA GLU A 173 55.19 -6.21 30.24
C GLU A 173 55.44 -6.79 28.84
N LYS A 174 54.65 -7.78 28.43
CA LYS A 174 54.32 -7.93 27.01
C LYS A 174 53.41 -6.77 26.65
N LYS A 175 54.09 -5.66 26.39
CA LYS A 175 53.77 -4.60 25.43
C LYS A 175 52.52 -4.98 24.62
N ALA A 176 51.39 -4.42 25.03
CA ALA A 176 50.24 -4.29 24.17
C ALA A 176 50.69 -3.49 22.94
N GLU A 177 50.89 -4.17 21.81
CA GLU A 177 50.68 -3.49 20.53
C GLU A 177 49.20 -3.09 20.48
N PRO A 178 48.87 -1.81 20.25
CA PRO A 178 47.50 -1.45 19.96
C PRO A 178 47.26 -1.69 18.47
N PRO A 179 46.49 -2.70 18.04
CA PRO A 179 45.78 -2.55 16.80
C PRO A 179 44.64 -1.57 17.07
N LYS A 180 44.92 -0.31 16.72
CA LYS A 180 43.98 0.70 16.22
C LYS A 180 42.55 0.61 16.78
N GLN A 181 42.23 1.60 17.61
CA GLN A 181 40.95 2.29 17.46
C GLN A 181 40.79 2.65 15.97
N GLU A 182 40.08 1.83 15.21
CA GLU A 182 39.17 2.40 14.22
C GLU A 182 37.99 2.95 15.02
N GLU A 183 38.14 4.20 15.47
CA GLU A 183 37.03 5.13 15.49
C GLU A 183 36.47 5.15 14.07
N LYS A 184 35.61 4.18 13.76
CA LYS A 184 34.61 4.39 12.74
C LYS A 184 33.71 5.43 13.37
N LYS A 185 34.02 6.70 13.07
CA LYS A 185 33.09 7.82 13.14
C LYS A 185 31.73 7.29 12.73
N GLU A 186 30.85 7.11 13.70
CA GLU A 186 29.43 7.29 13.47
C GLU A 186 29.32 8.73 12.99
N GLU A 187 29.34 8.91 11.67
CA GLU A 187 28.63 10.02 11.07
C GLU A 187 27.22 9.97 11.67
N PRO A 188 26.74 11.03 12.32
CA PRO A 188 25.35 11.07 12.70
C PRO A 188 24.54 10.83 11.43
N PRO A 189 23.52 9.96 11.44
CA PRO A 189 22.59 9.89 10.34
C PRO A 189 22.09 11.32 10.13
N LYS A 190 22.43 11.83 8.95
CA LYS A 190 21.91 13.06 8.39
C LYS A 190 20.42 13.03 8.66
N GLN A 191 19.94 13.96 9.50
CA GLN A 191 18.55 14.35 9.43
C GLN A 191 18.33 14.80 7.99
N GLU A 192 17.86 13.90 7.13
CA GLU A 192 16.93 14.31 6.10
C GLU A 192 15.71 14.79 6.88
N GLU A 193 15.70 16.10 7.15
CA GLU A 193 14.46 16.86 7.16
C GLU A 193 13.66 16.34 5.97
N LYS A 194 12.68 15.48 6.29
CA LYS A 194 11.52 15.28 5.46
C LYS A 194 10.92 16.68 5.35
N LYS A 195 11.32 17.40 4.31
CA LYS A 195 10.57 18.52 3.77
C LYS A 195 9.15 17.99 3.62
N GLU A 196 8.29 18.33 4.57
CA GLU A 196 6.88 18.43 4.30
C GLU A 196 6.78 19.40 3.13
N GLU A 197 6.69 18.87 1.92
CA GLU A 197 5.98 19.59 0.88
C GLU A 197 4.58 19.84 1.45
N PRO A 198 4.16 21.10 1.64
CA PRO A 198 2.77 21.37 1.99
C PRO A 198 1.90 20.72 0.91
N PRO A 199 0.76 20.12 1.27
CA PRO A 199 -0.18 19.62 0.28
C PRO A 199 -0.45 20.76 -0.68
N LYS A 200 -0.07 20.54 -1.94
CA LYS A 200 -0.41 21.41 -3.05
C LYS A 200 -1.93 21.53 -3.00
N GLN A 201 -2.42 22.65 -2.50
CA GLN A 201 -3.79 23.08 -2.71
C GLN A 201 -3.93 23.12 -4.23
N GLU A 202 -4.53 22.08 -4.80
CA GLU A 202 -5.21 22.25 -6.08
C GLU A 202 -6.29 23.28 -5.81
N GLU A 203 -5.99 24.50 -6.24
CA GLU A 203 -6.95 25.56 -6.50
C GLU A 203 -8.15 24.92 -7.18
N LYS A 204 -9.19 24.70 -6.38
CA LYS A 204 -10.54 24.59 -6.85
C LYS A 204 -10.81 25.92 -7.54
N LYS A 205 -10.59 25.97 -8.85
CA LYS A 205 -11.11 27.03 -9.71
C LYS A 205 -12.61 27.06 -9.47
N GLU A 206 -13.03 27.98 -8.60
CA GLU A 206 -14.36 28.54 -8.64
C GLU A 206 -14.52 29.17 -10.03
N GLU A 207 -15.26 28.48 -10.88
CA GLU A 207 -15.95 29.17 -11.98
C GLU A 207 -16.89 30.20 -11.34
N PRO A 208 -16.82 31.48 -11.74
CA PRO A 208 -17.75 32.47 -11.24
C PRO A 208 -19.18 32.08 -11.67
N PRO A 209 -20.19 32.24 -10.79
CA PRO A 209 -21.57 32.01 -11.16
C PRO A 209 -21.92 33.01 -12.26
N LYS A 210 -22.22 32.48 -13.45
CA LYS A 210 -22.74 33.25 -14.56
C LYS A 210 -24.16 33.71 -14.19
N GLN A 211 -24.24 34.89 -13.56
CA GLN A 211 -25.43 35.71 -13.58
C GLN A 211 -25.62 36.21 -15.01
N GLU A 212 -26.64 35.72 -15.71
CA GLU A 212 -27.17 36.41 -16.89
C GLU A 212 -28.71 36.32 -16.90
N GLU A 213 -29.29 37.47 -16.55
CA GLU A 213 -30.54 38.06 -17.04
C GLU A 213 -31.84 37.26 -16.96
N LYS A 214 -32.50 37.49 -15.83
CA LYS A 214 -33.96 37.50 -15.72
C LYS A 214 -34.52 38.60 -16.63
N LYS A 215 -34.90 38.24 -17.86
CA LYS A 215 -35.74 39.11 -18.72
C LYS A 215 -37.11 39.26 -18.07
N GLU A 216 -37.38 40.45 -17.53
CA GLU A 216 -38.73 40.94 -17.29
C GLU A 216 -39.46 41.10 -18.65
N GLU A 217 -40.53 40.33 -18.85
CA GLU A 217 -41.56 40.68 -19.82
C GLU A 217 -42.57 41.63 -19.14
N PRO A 218 -43.00 42.73 -19.79
CA PRO A 218 -43.95 43.67 -19.22
C PRO A 218 -45.38 43.08 -19.19
N PRO A 219 -46.24 43.52 -18.26
CA PRO A 219 -47.60 43.02 -18.15
C PRO A 219 -48.43 43.54 -19.33
N LYS A 220 -49.03 42.62 -20.09
CA LYS A 220 -50.07 42.97 -21.06
C LYS A 220 -51.41 43.15 -20.34
N GLN A 221 -51.93 44.38 -20.44
CA GLN A 221 -53.36 44.67 -20.40
C GLN A 221 -54.08 44.01 -21.58
#